data_AF-A0A7J3KZW0-F1
#
_entry.id   AF-A0A7J3KZW0-F1
#
_cell.length_a   1.000
_cell.length_b   1.000
_cell.length_c   1.000
_cell.angle_alpha   90.00
_cell.angle_beta   90.00
_cell.angle_gamma   90.00
#
_symmetry.space_group_name_H-M   'P 1'
#
loop_
_entity.id
_entity.type
_entity.pdbx_description
1 polymer ?
#
loop_
_entity_poly.entity_id
_entity_poly.type
_entity_poly.pdbx_seq_one_letter_code
_entity_poly.pdbx_strand_id
1 'polypeptide(L)'
;MEKEKKDVEELREVLKTVREEVPGLLKDIVGPLKELMGTSLTEEQARERARAIAAFYKELIAAGMKEEFAIELVKNQFISPADLIKNVLGQTGRMRKEEEKASEK
;
A
#
# COMPACT_ATOMS: atom_id res chain seq x y z
N MET A 1 -14.73 -19.67 3.20
CA MET A 1 -15.05 -18.99 4.47
C MET A 1 -14.43 -19.68 5.69
N GLU A 2 -14.48 -21.02 5.83
CA GLU A 2 -13.83 -21.69 6.99
C GLU A 2 -12.29 -21.66 6.97
N LYS A 3 -11.65 -21.87 5.81
CA LYS A 3 -10.17 -21.77 5.69
C LYS A 3 -9.65 -20.38 6.05
N GLU A 4 -10.26 -19.32 5.52
CA GLU A 4 -9.84 -17.94 5.79
C GLU A 4 -9.95 -17.54 7.27
N LYS A 5 -10.96 -18.05 7.99
CA LYS A 5 -11.08 -17.81 9.45
C LYS A 5 -9.97 -18.52 10.22
N LYS A 6 -9.55 -19.71 9.76
CA LYS A 6 -8.48 -20.49 10.38
C LYS A 6 -7.13 -19.79 10.23
N ASP A 7 -6.84 -19.25 9.05
CA ASP A 7 -5.60 -18.52 8.77
C ASP A 7 -5.43 -17.26 9.64
N VAL A 8 -6.53 -16.55 9.93
CA VAL A 8 -6.50 -15.35 10.78
C VAL A 8 -6.25 -15.69 12.25
N GLU A 9 -6.85 -16.77 12.76
CA GLU A 9 -6.63 -17.20 14.15
C GLU A 9 -5.21 -17.78 14.35
N GLU A 10 -4.69 -18.51 13.38
CA GLU A 10 -3.30 -19.01 13.42
C GLU A 10 -2.29 -17.85 13.39
N LEU A 11 -2.51 -16.86 12.51
CA LEU A 11 -1.71 -15.64 12.49
C LEU A 11 -1.79 -14.88 13.83
N ARG A 12 -2.98 -14.85 14.46
CA ARG A 12 -3.17 -14.20 15.76
C ARG A 12 -2.39 -14.89 16.87
N GLU A 13 -2.36 -16.22 16.90
CA GLU A 13 -1.54 -16.96 17.85
C GLU A 13 -0.05 -16.70 17.64
N VAL A 14 0.43 -16.72 16.40
CA VAL A 14 1.83 -16.39 16.09
C VAL A 14 2.18 -14.97 16.55
N LEU A 15 1.36 -13.98 16.23
CA LEU A 15 1.58 -12.59 16.66
C LEU A 15 1.54 -12.44 18.19
N LYS A 16 0.73 -13.24 18.87
CA LYS A 16 0.66 -13.29 20.33
C LYS A 16 1.95 -13.87 20.93
N THR A 17 2.44 -14.99 20.40
CA THR A 17 3.71 -15.58 20.84
C THR A 17 4.89 -14.64 20.58
N VAL A 18 4.95 -14.00 19.41
CA VAL A 18 5.99 -13.00 19.11
C VAL A 18 5.94 -11.82 20.06
N ARG A 19 4.73 -11.36 20.45
CA ARG A 19 4.56 -10.29 21.47
C ARG A 19 5.11 -10.70 22.83
N GLU A 20 4.87 -11.94 23.23
CA GLU A 20 5.22 -12.48 24.55
C GLU A 20 6.73 -12.76 24.65
N GLU A 21 7.31 -13.38 23.62
CA GLU A 21 8.70 -13.81 23.60
C GLU A 21 9.67 -12.70 23.18
N VAL A 22 9.27 -11.82 22.25
CA VAL A 22 10.14 -10.78 21.68
C VAL A 22 9.37 -9.45 21.52
N PRO A 23 9.04 -8.75 22.62
CA PRO A 23 8.22 -7.54 22.60
C PRO A 23 8.82 -6.38 21.78
N GLY A 24 10.12 -6.41 21.48
CA GLY A 24 10.78 -5.44 20.59
C GLY A 24 10.48 -5.66 19.11
N LEU A 25 10.36 -6.92 18.67
CA LEU A 25 10.23 -7.27 17.25
C LEU A 25 8.96 -6.68 16.62
N LEU A 26 7.85 -6.68 17.35
CA LEU A 26 6.61 -6.05 16.88
C LEU A 26 6.75 -4.54 16.73
N LYS A 27 7.48 -3.86 17.63
CA LYS A 27 7.73 -2.42 17.51
C LYS A 27 8.57 -2.11 16.28
N ASP A 28 9.57 -2.95 16.01
CA ASP A 28 10.48 -2.82 14.88
C ASP A 28 9.82 -3.13 13.54
N ILE A 29 8.74 -3.91 13.52
CA ILE A 29 7.93 -4.18 12.30
C ILE A 29 6.85 -3.13 12.10
N VAL A 30 6.27 -2.57 13.17
CA VAL A 30 5.18 -1.58 13.09
C VAL A 30 5.63 -0.27 12.42
N GLY A 31 6.88 0.17 12.64
CA GLY A 31 7.43 1.36 11.97
C GLY A 31 7.47 1.20 10.44
N PRO A 32 8.20 0.19 9.91
CA PRO A 32 8.22 -0.15 8.49
C PRO A 32 6.83 -0.42 7.94
N LEU A 33 5.95 -1.12 8.67
CA LEU A 33 4.57 -1.31 8.24
C LEU A 33 3.80 0.01 8.13
N LYS A 34 4.00 0.97 9.03
CA LYS A 34 3.34 2.29 8.96
C LYS A 34 3.84 3.13 7.79
N GLU A 35 5.13 3.06 7.50
CA GLU A 35 5.74 3.68 6.33
C GLU A 35 5.24 3.03 5.04
N LEU A 36 5.20 1.70 4.99
CA LEU A 36 4.61 0.94 3.90
C LEU A 36 3.13 1.30 3.75
N MET A 37 2.37 1.37 4.85
CA MET A 37 0.94 1.72 4.88
C MET A 37 0.66 3.20 4.55
N GLY A 38 1.69 4.02 4.27
CA GLY A 38 1.52 5.43 3.92
C GLY A 38 0.95 6.29 5.05
N THR A 39 0.82 5.73 6.26
CA THR A 39 0.31 6.41 7.46
C THR A 39 1.34 7.36 8.08
N SER A 40 2.58 7.34 7.57
CA SER A 40 3.64 8.27 7.93
C SER A 40 3.63 9.55 7.10
N LEU A 41 2.72 9.70 6.11
CA LEU A 41 2.60 10.95 5.38
C LEU A 41 2.12 12.03 6.36
N THR A 42 3.02 12.95 6.72
CA THR A 42 2.67 14.04 7.61
C THR A 42 1.66 14.95 6.93
N GLU A 43 0.85 15.67 7.71
CA GLU A 43 -0.13 16.61 7.16
C GLU A 43 0.53 17.67 6.25
N GLU A 44 1.77 18.05 6.56
CA GLU A 44 2.58 18.95 5.75
C GLU A 44 2.98 18.34 4.40
N GLN A 45 3.50 17.11 4.41
CA GLN A 45 3.87 16.38 3.17
C GLN A 45 2.63 16.14 2.29
N ALA A 46 1.49 15.84 2.89
CA ALA A 46 0.23 15.69 2.18
C ALA A 46 -0.19 17.01 1.50
N ARG A 47 -0.09 18.13 2.21
CA ARG A 47 -0.40 19.47 1.66
C ARG A 47 0.55 19.87 0.54
N GLU A 48 1.84 19.64 0.70
CA GLU A 48 2.83 19.95 -0.32
C GLU A 48 2.60 19.12 -1.59
N ARG A 49 2.35 17.82 -1.44
CA ARG A 49 2.01 16.93 -2.56
C ARG A 49 0.73 17.37 -3.27
N ALA A 50 -0.31 17.74 -2.53
CA ALA A 50 -1.56 18.23 -3.11
C ALA A 50 -1.32 19.52 -3.92
N ARG A 51 -0.48 20.44 -3.42
CA ARG A 51 -0.07 21.65 -4.17
C ARG A 51 0.66 21.31 -5.46
N ALA A 52 1.59 20.35 -5.42
CA ALA A 52 2.33 19.91 -6.59
C ALA A 52 1.41 19.30 -7.66
N ILE A 53 0.48 18.42 -7.25
CA ILE A 53 -0.53 17.83 -8.15
C ILE A 53 -1.39 18.91 -8.81
N ALA A 54 -1.85 19.89 -8.02
CA ALA A 54 -2.68 20.97 -8.52
C ALA A 54 -1.93 21.90 -9.48
N ALA A 55 -0.65 22.20 -9.20
CA ALA A 55 0.20 23.00 -10.07
C ALA A 55 0.43 22.27 -11.41
N PHE A 56 0.82 21.00 -11.35
CA PHE A 56 1.04 20.18 -12.54
C PHE A 56 -0.21 20.10 -13.42
N TYR A 57 -1.39 19.82 -12.83
CA TYR A 57 -2.64 19.82 -13.56
C TYR A 57 -2.92 21.16 -14.25
N LYS A 58 -2.74 22.29 -13.55
CA LYS A 58 -2.95 23.63 -14.12
C LYS A 58 -2.03 23.91 -15.30
N GLU A 59 -0.77 23.51 -15.22
CA GLU A 59 0.20 23.66 -16.32
C GLU A 59 -0.20 22.85 -17.55
N LEU A 60 -0.71 21.63 -17.38
CA LEU A 60 -1.22 20.82 -18.50
C LEU A 60 -2.38 21.50 -19.21
N ILE A 61 -3.36 22.01 -18.45
CA ILE A 61 -4.51 22.74 -19.01
C ILE A 61 -4.04 24.03 -19.71
N ALA A 62 -3.13 24.77 -19.10
CA ALA A 62 -2.58 26.00 -19.70
C ALA A 62 -1.81 25.74 -21.01
N ALA A 63 -1.18 24.57 -21.13
CA ALA A 63 -0.51 24.11 -22.35
C ALA A 63 -1.50 23.64 -23.45
N GLY A 64 -2.81 23.69 -23.19
CA GLY A 64 -3.85 23.29 -24.14
C GLY A 64 -4.17 21.80 -24.12
N MET A 65 -3.73 21.05 -23.10
CA MET A 65 -4.14 19.66 -22.92
C MET A 65 -5.63 19.60 -22.58
N LYS A 66 -6.35 18.68 -23.23
CA LYS A 66 -7.74 18.39 -22.87
C LYS A 66 -7.83 17.87 -21.44
N GLU A 67 -8.85 18.31 -20.72
CA GLU A 67 -9.05 18.03 -19.30
C GLU A 67 -9.04 16.54 -18.99
N GLU A 68 -9.67 15.73 -19.83
CA GLU A 68 -9.75 14.28 -19.61
C GLU A 68 -8.36 13.63 -19.65
N PHE A 69 -7.51 14.04 -20.60
CA PHE A 69 -6.14 13.55 -20.73
C PHE A 69 -5.24 14.08 -19.60
N ALA A 70 -5.43 15.32 -19.16
CA ALA A 70 -4.68 15.89 -18.05
C ALA A 70 -5.01 15.17 -16.73
N ILE A 71 -6.28 14.87 -16.47
CA ILE A 71 -6.72 14.09 -15.30
C ILE A 71 -6.13 12.67 -15.34
N GLU A 72 -6.16 12.03 -16.51
CA GLU A 72 -5.57 10.69 -16.68
C GLU A 72 -4.06 10.70 -16.38
N LEU A 73 -3.33 11.67 -16.93
CA LEU A 73 -1.88 11.79 -16.72
C LEU A 73 -1.53 12.06 -15.25
N VAL A 74 -2.29 12.92 -14.58
CA VAL A 74 -2.15 13.18 -13.14
C VAL A 74 -2.38 11.91 -12.33
N LYS A 75 -3.44 11.15 -12.62
CA LYS A 75 -3.75 9.89 -11.91
C LYS A 75 -2.65 8.85 -12.10
N ASN A 76 -2.14 8.71 -13.31
CA ASN A 76 -1.09 7.75 -13.63
C ASN A 76 0.23 8.11 -12.94
N GLN A 77 0.53 9.40 -12.82
CA GLN A 77 1.81 9.84 -12.27
C GLN A 77 1.81 10.05 -10.76
N PHE A 78 0.65 10.31 -10.17
CA PHE A 78 0.49 10.47 -8.73
C PHE A 78 -0.38 9.36 -8.15
N ILE A 79 0.15 8.13 -8.15
CA ILE A 79 -0.51 6.98 -7.51
C ILE A 79 -0.67 7.24 -6.02
N SER A 80 -1.86 6.97 -5.48
CA SER A 80 -2.12 7.04 -4.04
C SER A 80 -1.21 6.05 -3.30
N PRO A 81 -0.60 6.41 -2.16
CA PRO A 81 0.11 5.45 -1.32
C PRO A 81 -0.74 4.21 -1.00
N ALA A 82 -2.04 4.39 -0.75
CA ALA A 82 -3.01 3.31 -0.53
C ALA A 82 -3.09 2.33 -1.71
N ASP A 83 -3.05 2.85 -2.94
CA ASP A 83 -3.11 2.02 -4.15
C ASP A 83 -1.79 1.28 -4.39
N LEU A 84 -0.64 1.90 -4.08
CA LEU A 84 0.66 1.22 -4.10
C LEU A 84 0.68 0.03 -3.12
N ILE A 85 0.20 0.23 -1.90
CA ILE A 85 0.08 -0.84 -0.89
C ILE A 85 -0.83 -1.96 -1.39
N LYS A 86 -1.99 -1.60 -1.91
CA LYS A 86 -2.96 -2.58 -2.44
C LYS A 86 -2.35 -3.38 -3.59
N ASN A 87 -1.55 -2.76 -4.45
CA ASN A 87 -0.86 -3.44 -5.54
C ASN A 87 0.25 -4.37 -5.01
N VAL A 88 1.06 -3.94 -4.05
CA VAL A 88 2.12 -4.77 -3.44
C VAL A 88 1.53 -5.96 -2.67
N LEU A 89 0.51 -5.74 -1.84
CA LEU A 89 -0.18 -6.79 -1.10
C LEU A 89 -0.92 -7.74 -2.06
N GLY A 90 -1.55 -7.20 -3.11
CA GLY A 90 -2.22 -7.98 -4.15
C GLY A 90 -1.27 -8.82 -5.01
N GLN A 91 -0.06 -8.32 -5.28
CA GLN A 91 0.99 -9.06 -5.98
C GLN A 91 1.58 -10.17 -5.10
N THR A 92 1.87 -9.87 -3.83
CA THR A 92 2.38 -10.87 -2.86
C THR A 92 1.38 -12.01 -2.67
N GLY A 93 0.08 -11.71 -2.61
CA GLY A 93 -0.98 -12.71 -2.53
C GLY A 93 -1.18 -13.53 -3.81
N ARG A 94 -0.83 -13.00 -4.99
CA ARG A 94 -0.85 -13.74 -6.26
C ARG A 94 0.34 -14.68 -6.40
N MET A 95 1.54 -14.24 -6.02
CA MET A 95 2.76 -15.06 -6.04
C MET A 95 2.62 -16.31 -5.15
N ARG A 96 2.08 -16.17 -3.92
CA ARG A 96 1.85 -17.33 -3.03
C ARG A 96 0.88 -18.36 -3.62
N LYS A 97 -0.17 -17.91 -4.33
CA LYS A 97 -1.14 -18.80 -4.99
C LYS A 97 -0.56 -19.51 -6.21
N GLU A 98 0.46 -18.95 -6.83
CA GLU A 98 1.19 -19.59 -7.94
C GLU A 98 2.24 -20.59 -7.42
N GLU A 99 2.91 -20.28 -6.31
CA GLU A 99 3.84 -21.20 -5.62
C GLU A 99 3.12 -22.43 -5.02
N GLU A 100 1.95 -22.27 -4.39
CA GLU A 100 1.13 -23.40 -3.91
C GLU A 100 0.69 -24.32 -5.05
N LYS A 101 0.31 -23.75 -6.20
CA LYS A 101 -0.09 -24.54 -7.38
C LYS A 101 1.08 -25.22 -8.09
N ALA A 102 2.30 -24.71 -7.89
CA ALA A 102 3.51 -25.28 -8.46
C ALA A 102 4.10 -26.40 -7.58
N SER A 103 3.83 -26.40 -6.26
CA SER A 103 4.27 -27.47 -5.36
C SER A 103 3.31 -28.67 -5.28
N GLU A 104 2.06 -28.50 -5.76
CA GLU A 104 1.07 -29.58 -5.91
C GLU A 104 1.18 -30.36 -7.25
N LYS A 105 2.20 -30.11 -8.08
CA LYS A 105 2.49 -30.85 -9.33
C LYS A 105 3.80 -31.62 -9.24
#